data_AF-A0A957WWJ8-F1
#
_entry.id   AF-A0A957WWJ8-F1
#
_cell.length_a   1.000
_cell.length_b   1.000
_cell.length_c   1.000
_cell.angle_alpha   90.00
_cell.angle_beta   90.00
_cell.angle_gamma   90.00
#
_symmetry.space_group_name_H-M   'P 1'
#
loop_
_entity.id
_entity.type
_entity.pdbx_description
1 polymer ?
#
loop_
_entity_poly.entity_id
_entity_poly.type
_entity_poly.pdbx_seq_one_letter_code
_entity_poly.pdbx_strand_id
1 'polypeptide(L)'
;MAKLNLTLLIGNPMLKWLLRSPWHAAASNEVLLITVTGRKTGKRYTTPVNYVRDGDVLSVLSHAHRTWWRNLRGGAPVTIVLQGKTIKTIATAY
;
A
#
# COMPACT_ATOMS: atom_id res chain seq x y z
N MET A 1 -15.85 12.02 -15.13
CA MET A 1 -15.90 10.90 -14.15
C MET A 1 -14.68 10.02 -14.37
N ALA A 2 -13.72 9.97 -13.42
CA ALA A 2 -12.47 9.23 -13.62
C ALA A 2 -12.63 7.75 -13.22
N LYS A 3 -12.72 6.84 -14.20
CA LYS A 3 -12.52 5.41 -14.03
C LYS A 3 -11.01 5.14 -13.89
N LEU A 4 -10.57 4.67 -12.72
CA LEU A 4 -9.20 4.21 -12.50
C LEU A 4 -9.09 2.77 -13.02
N ASN A 5 -8.56 2.63 -14.24
CA ASN A 5 -8.33 1.35 -14.90
C ASN A 5 -7.19 0.59 -14.18
N LEU A 6 -7.48 -0.64 -13.75
CA LEU A 6 -6.56 -1.58 -13.10
C LEU A 6 -5.33 -1.98 -13.96
N THR A 7 -5.25 -1.53 -15.20
CA THR A 7 -4.26 -1.96 -16.20
C THR A 7 -2.81 -1.57 -15.87
N LEU A 8 -2.58 -0.58 -14.99
CA LEU A 8 -1.23 -0.22 -14.51
C LEU A 8 -0.57 -1.30 -13.64
N LEU A 9 -1.32 -2.30 -13.18
CA LEU A 9 -0.82 -3.39 -12.33
C LEU A 9 -0.10 -4.50 -13.13
N ILE A 10 -0.30 -4.58 -14.45
CA ILE A 10 0.28 -5.67 -15.26
C ILE A 10 1.77 -5.41 -15.58
N GLY A 11 2.20 -4.14 -15.55
CA GLY A 11 3.57 -3.73 -15.91
C GLY A 11 4.54 -3.47 -14.74
N ASN A 12 4.10 -3.57 -13.49
CA ASN A 12 4.90 -3.10 -12.35
C ASN A 12 5.81 -4.23 -11.80
N PRO A 13 7.15 -4.14 -11.90
CA PRO A 13 8.09 -5.19 -11.44
C PRO A 13 7.90 -5.59 -9.96
N MET A 14 7.29 -4.71 -9.17
CA MET A 14 6.96 -4.94 -7.78
C MET A 14 5.83 -5.98 -7.56
N LEU A 15 4.85 -6.10 -8.46
CA LEU A 15 3.82 -7.16 -8.37
C LEU A 15 4.41 -8.53 -8.71
N LYS A 16 5.31 -8.58 -9.70
CA LYS A 16 6.07 -9.81 -10.04
C LYS A 16 7.01 -10.24 -8.90
N TRP A 17 7.55 -9.30 -8.14
CA TRP A 17 8.34 -9.60 -6.94
C TRP A 17 7.47 -10.16 -5.80
N LEU A 18 6.24 -9.64 -5.64
CA LEU A 18 5.28 -10.17 -4.67
C LEU A 18 4.93 -11.63 -4.97
N LEU A 19 4.64 -11.96 -6.25
CA LEU A 19 4.36 -13.32 -6.72
C LEU A 19 5.55 -14.29 -6.61
N ARG A 20 6.76 -13.80 -6.28
CA ARG A 20 7.99 -14.60 -6.19
C ARG A 20 8.67 -14.57 -4.82
N SER A 21 8.11 -13.85 -3.85
CA SER A 21 8.64 -13.79 -2.49
C SER A 21 8.08 -14.95 -1.65
N PRO A 22 8.88 -15.60 -0.78
CA PRO A 22 8.44 -16.70 0.09
C PRO A 22 7.34 -16.31 1.11
N TRP A 23 6.87 -15.07 1.10
CA TRP A 23 5.72 -14.57 1.85
C TRP A 23 4.34 -15.08 1.41
N HIS A 24 4.22 -15.94 0.39
CA HIS A 24 2.96 -16.63 0.11
C HIS A 24 2.49 -17.52 1.27
N ALA A 25 3.41 -17.99 2.13
CA ALA A 25 3.09 -18.95 3.18
C ALA A 25 2.42 -18.34 4.43
N ALA A 26 2.45 -17.02 4.63
CA ALA A 26 1.82 -16.36 5.78
C ALA A 26 0.51 -15.63 5.44
N ALA A 27 0.14 -15.55 4.16
CA ALA A 27 -0.79 -14.56 3.62
C ALA A 27 -1.99 -15.20 2.91
N SER A 28 -2.90 -15.85 3.64
CA SER A 28 -4.21 -16.14 3.04
C SER A 28 -5.19 -14.96 3.14
N ASN A 29 -5.02 -13.97 4.03
CA ASN A 29 -6.00 -12.87 4.20
C ASN A 29 -5.47 -11.45 4.62
N GLU A 30 -4.17 -11.22 4.71
CA GLU A 30 -3.62 -10.01 5.39
C GLU A 30 -2.82 -9.04 4.49
N VAL A 31 -3.10 -8.99 3.18
CA VAL A 31 -2.43 -8.06 2.26
C VAL A 31 -3.36 -6.92 1.84
N LEU A 32 -2.87 -5.68 1.90
CA LEU A 32 -3.53 -4.50 1.32
C LEU A 32 -2.60 -3.79 0.34
N LEU A 33 -3.17 -3.10 -0.64
CA LEU A 33 -2.40 -2.18 -1.48
C LEU A 33 -2.50 -0.78 -0.90
N ILE A 34 -1.37 -0.12 -0.65
CA ILE A 34 -1.35 1.29 -0.25
C ILE A 34 -0.79 2.13 -1.37
N THR A 35 -1.51 3.20 -1.73
CA THR A 35 -1.06 4.21 -2.70
C THR A 35 -0.76 5.51 -1.98
N VAL A 36 0.51 5.90 -2.04
CA VAL A 36 1.07 7.09 -1.40
C VAL A 36 1.52 8.08 -2.46
N THR A 37 1.26 9.36 -2.25
CA THR A 37 1.77 10.43 -3.12
C THR A 37 3.08 10.94 -2.53
N GLY A 38 4.16 10.89 -3.31
CA GLY A 38 5.47 11.37 -2.88
C GLY A 38 5.44 12.88 -2.65
N ARG A 39 5.79 13.34 -1.43
CA ARG A 39 5.73 14.77 -1.08
C ARG A 39 6.62 15.66 -1.96
N LYS A 40 7.80 15.15 -2.33
CA LYS A 40 8.77 15.89 -3.17
C LYS A 40 8.49 15.79 -4.66
N THR A 41 7.98 14.65 -5.13
CA THR A 41 7.88 14.35 -6.57
C THR A 41 6.47 14.44 -7.13
N GLY A 42 5.44 14.48 -6.28
CA GLY A 42 4.03 14.40 -6.69
C GLY A 42 3.61 13.06 -7.31
N LYS A 43 4.57 12.14 -7.52
CA LYS A 43 4.31 10.83 -8.13
C LYS A 43 3.54 9.94 -7.15
N ARG A 44 2.61 9.15 -7.68
CA ARG A 44 1.87 8.16 -6.91
C ARG A 44 2.61 6.83 -6.94
N TYR A 45 2.80 6.24 -5.75
CA TYR A 45 3.47 4.97 -5.55
C TYR A 45 2.49 4.02 -4.88
N THR A 46 2.16 2.93 -5.56
CA THR A 46 1.38 1.84 -4.97
C THR A 46 2.35 0.78 -4.46
N THR A 47 2.12 0.21 -3.28
CA THR A 47 2.95 -0.84 -2.68
C THR A 47 2.05 -1.84 -1.96
N PRO A 48 2.20 -3.16 -2.20
CA PRO A 48 1.55 -4.17 -1.38
C PRO A 48 2.21 -4.21 0.00
N VAL A 49 1.40 -4.22 1.03
CA VAL A 49 1.86 -4.28 2.41
C VAL A 49 1.00 -5.26 3.20
N ASN A 50 1.64 -5.97 4.13
CA ASN A 50 0.89 -6.74 5.11
C ASN A 50 0.26 -5.79 6.11
N TYR A 51 -0.94 -6.11 6.55
CA TYR A 51 -1.65 -5.34 7.55
C TYR A 51 -2.19 -6.24 8.66
N VAL A 52 -2.23 -5.69 9.86
CA VAL A 52 -2.97 -6.24 10.98
C VAL A 52 -4.17 -5.34 11.20
N ARG A 53 -5.35 -5.93 11.35
CA ARG A 53 -6.58 -5.19 11.64
C ARG A 53 -6.95 -5.37 13.11
N ASP A 54 -7.12 -4.25 13.78
CA ASP A 54 -7.68 -4.18 15.13
C ASP A 54 -8.88 -3.21 15.11
N GLY A 55 -10.09 -3.77 15.10
CA GLY A 55 -11.33 -3.02 14.88
C GLY A 55 -11.31 -2.24 13.56
N ASP A 56 -11.31 -0.91 13.66
CA ASP A 56 -11.26 0.02 12.53
C ASP A 56 -9.84 0.53 12.22
N VAL A 57 -8.84 0.09 12.99
CA VAL A 57 -7.45 0.47 12.79
C VAL A 57 -6.74 -0.57 11.93
N LEU A 58 -6.07 -0.10 10.88
CA LEU A 58 -5.22 -0.92 10.03
C LEU A 58 -3.76 -0.54 10.30
N SER A 59 -3.04 -1.46 10.93
CA SER A 59 -1.62 -1.30 11.24
C SER A 59 -0.78 -1.96 10.15
N VAL A 60 0.16 -1.21 9.59
CA VAL A 60 1.05 -1.69 8.54
C VAL A 60 2.48 -1.67 9.05
N LEU A 61 3.16 -2.80 8.93
CA LEU A 61 4.59 -2.89 9.23
C LEU A 61 5.40 -2.73 7.94
N SER A 62 6.41 -1.87 7.98
CA SER A 62 7.36 -1.71 6.87
C SER A 62 8.79 -1.82 7.37
N HIS A 63 9.67 -2.35 6.52
CA HIS A 63 11.09 -2.36 6.82
C HIS A 63 11.66 -0.94 6.77
N ALA A 64 12.54 -0.62 7.72
CA ALA A 64 13.17 0.69 7.87
C ALA A 64 13.94 1.15 6.61
N HIS A 65 14.46 0.23 5.81
CA HIS A 65 15.16 0.55 4.56
C HIS A 65 14.25 1.09 3.46
N ARG A 66 12.94 0.81 3.49
CA ARG A 66 11.99 1.36 2.52
C ARG A 66 11.84 2.86 2.75
N THR A 67 11.46 3.61 1.73
CA THR A 67 11.37 5.09 1.81
C THR A 67 9.94 5.60 1.71
N TRP A 68 8.99 4.78 1.25
CA TRP A 68 7.61 5.21 1.01
C TRP A 68 6.91 5.70 2.28
N TRP A 69 7.12 5.03 3.42
CA TRP A 69 6.52 5.35 4.71
C TRP A 69 6.93 6.74 5.22
N ARG A 70 8.10 7.25 4.77
CA ARG A 70 8.56 8.60 5.14
C ARG A 70 7.60 9.69 4.65
N ASN A 71 6.86 9.43 3.57
CA ASN A 71 5.84 10.37 3.07
C ASN A 71 4.59 10.42 3.97
N LEU A 72 4.43 9.48 4.91
CA LEU A 72 3.30 9.39 5.83
C LEU A 72 3.59 10.00 7.20
N ARG A 73 4.83 10.49 7.46
CA ARG A 73 5.17 11.13 8.73
C ARG A 73 4.38 12.42 8.93
N GLY A 74 3.69 12.55 10.05
CA GLY A 74 2.81 13.70 10.31
C GLY A 74 1.46 13.63 9.58
N GLY A 75 1.06 12.43 9.12
CA GLY A 75 -0.20 12.20 8.44
C GLY A 75 -0.14 12.57 6.96
N ALA A 76 -0.66 11.68 6.11
CA ALA A 76 -0.85 11.98 4.69
C ALA A 76 -2.07 11.24 4.14
N PRO A 77 -2.78 11.85 3.17
CA PRO A 77 -3.85 11.16 2.47
C PRO A 77 -3.28 10.02 1.63
N VAL A 78 -3.85 8.84 1.81
CA VAL A 78 -3.53 7.64 1.07
C VAL A 78 -4.78 7.03 0.47
N THR A 79 -4.60 6.22 -0.56
CA THR A 79 -5.65 5.36 -1.10
C THR A 79 -5.25 3.92 -0.85
N ILE A 80 -6.03 3.20 -0.07
CA ILE A 80 -5.83 1.78 0.17
C ILE A 80 -6.81 0.95 -0.66
N VAL A 81 -6.39 -0.26 -1.03
CA VAL A 81 -7.28 -1.29 -1.55
C VAL A 81 -7.26 -2.44 -0.56
N LEU A 82 -8.36 -2.62 0.14
CA LEU A 82 -8.58 -3.66 1.14
C LEU A 82 -9.65 -4.60 0.63
N GLN A 83 -9.32 -5.88 0.42
CA GLN A 83 -10.26 -6.90 -0.06
C GLN A 83 -11.05 -6.44 -1.32
N GLY A 84 -10.35 -5.81 -2.28
CA GLY A 84 -10.95 -5.27 -3.50
C GLY A 84 -11.70 -3.94 -3.34
N LYS A 85 -11.91 -3.45 -2.11
CA LYS A 85 -12.55 -2.15 -1.85
C LYS A 85 -11.51 -1.05 -1.78
N THR A 86 -11.72 0.00 -2.59
CA THR A 86 -10.87 1.19 -2.56
C THR A 86 -11.36 2.16 -1.49
N ILE A 87 -10.50 2.49 -0.53
CA ILE A 87 -10.81 3.39 0.59
C ILE A 87 -9.79 4.53 0.58
N LYS A 88 -10.28 5.77 0.70
CA LYS A 88 -9.43 6.94 0.92
C LYS A 88 -9.38 7.21 2.42
N THR A 89 -8.17 7.29 2.97
CA THR A 89 -7.98 7.51 4.40
C THR A 89 -6.72 8.35 4.64
N ILE A 90 -6.49 8.77 5.88
CA ILE A 90 -5.22 9.33 6.33
C ILE A 90 -4.41 8.19 6.94
N ALA A 91 -3.16 8.07 6.54
CA ALA A 91 -2.20 7.19 7.18
C ALA A 91 -1.10 8.01 7.84
N THR A 92 -0.71 7.60 9.04
CA THR A 92 0.36 8.22 9.81
C THR A 92 1.43 7.16 10.06
N ALA A 93 2.67 7.46 9.69
CA ALA A 93 3.82 6.67 10.10
C ALA A 93 4.44 7.29 11.37
N TYR A 94 4.68 6.43 12.35
CA TYR A 94 5.39 6.72 13.59
C TYR A 94 6.82 6.19 13.50
#